data_AF-A0AAE0B055-F1
#
_entry.id   AF-A0AAE0B055-F1
#
_cell.length_a   1.000
_cell.length_b   1.000
_cell.length_c   1.000
_cell.angle_alpha   90.00
_cell.angle_beta   90.00
_cell.angle_gamma   90.00
#
_symmetry.space_group_name_H-M   'P 1'
#
loop_
_entity.id
_entity.type
_entity.pdbx_description
1 polymer ?
#
loop_
_entity_poly.entity_id
_entity_poly.type
_entity_poly.pdbx_seq_one_letter_code
_entity_poly.pdbx_strand_id
1 'polypeptide(L)'
;MSHVRESSKLFTSLLLTLMRAARWDISAAVRSIEAATASGNENFTSATTSIVSTHHAKYALESYISRKIFQGFDHETFYMDGSLSLLINPDQFRRDCFTQFRDMKAMDPVELLGILPTCTFGKFCSKKYLAIVHPKMEESLFGELEQRRQVLAGNHPRSQFYGEFLGLAKAIWLLHLLAFSLDPAPCQFEASRGAEFHPQYMESVVKFSEGRPPGGQIVGFPVSPGFKLGNGLVIKARVYLVSRT
;
A
#
# COMPACT_ATOMS: atom_id res chain seq x y z
N MET A 1 -10.68 0.59 -6.27
CA MET A 1 -10.23 0.69 -4.85
C MET A 1 -10.72 -0.44 -3.95
N SER A 2 -11.94 -1.00 -4.10
CA SER A 2 -12.41 -2.12 -3.26
C SER A 2 -11.45 -3.33 -3.29
N HIS A 3 -11.05 -3.78 -4.47
CA HIS A 3 -10.16 -4.93 -4.64
C HIS A 3 -8.75 -4.71 -4.04
N VAL A 4 -8.22 -3.48 -4.13
CA VAL A 4 -6.97 -3.09 -3.45
C VAL A 4 -7.12 -3.22 -1.94
N ARG A 5 -8.24 -2.73 -1.37
CA ARG A 5 -8.50 -2.81 0.07
C ARG A 5 -8.62 -4.25 0.55
N GLU A 6 -9.26 -5.10 -0.23
CA GLU A 6 -9.41 -6.53 0.08
C GLU A 6 -8.06 -7.24 0.06
N SER A 7 -7.31 -7.12 -1.03
CA SER A 7 -5.98 -7.74 -1.17
C SER A 7 -5.00 -7.23 -0.11
N SER A 8 -5.06 -5.93 0.22
CA SER A 8 -4.27 -5.33 1.29
C SER A 8 -4.60 -5.94 2.66
N LYS A 9 -5.89 -6.15 2.97
CA LYS A 9 -6.31 -6.79 4.22
C LYS A 9 -5.87 -8.24 4.31
N LEU A 10 -5.97 -9.01 3.21
CA LEU A 10 -5.52 -10.40 3.16
C LEU A 10 -4.02 -10.50 3.43
N PHE A 11 -3.22 -9.76 2.65
CA PHE A 11 -1.76 -9.75 2.83
C PHE A 11 -1.33 -9.24 4.21
N THR A 12 -1.96 -8.17 4.72
CA THR A 12 -1.71 -7.65 6.08
C THR A 12 -2.01 -8.70 7.15
N SER A 13 -3.12 -9.44 6.99
CA SER A 13 -3.54 -10.47 7.96
C SER A 13 -2.57 -11.66 7.94
N LEU A 14 -2.11 -12.07 6.77
CA LEU A 14 -1.10 -13.11 6.64
C LEU A 14 0.22 -12.68 7.28
N LEU A 15 0.72 -11.47 6.96
CA LEU A 15 1.95 -10.95 7.55
C LEU A 15 1.87 -10.86 9.08
N LEU A 16 0.75 -10.35 9.61
CA LEU A 16 0.54 -10.28 11.06
C LEU A 16 0.49 -11.67 11.71
N THR A 17 -0.06 -12.68 11.02
CA THR A 17 -0.08 -14.07 11.49
C THR A 17 1.33 -14.64 11.58
N LEU A 18 2.15 -14.42 10.55
CA LEU A 18 3.56 -14.84 10.53
C LEU A 18 4.38 -14.13 11.60
N MET A 19 4.19 -12.81 11.80
CA MET A 19 4.87 -12.06 12.87
C MET A 19 4.57 -12.65 14.25
N ARG A 20 3.31 -13.05 14.50
CA ARG A 20 2.93 -13.71 15.76
C ARG A 20 3.56 -15.09 15.90
N ALA A 21 3.58 -15.88 14.82
CA ALA A 21 4.23 -17.20 14.81
C ALA A 21 5.74 -17.09 15.08
N ALA A 22 6.39 -16.05 14.55
CA ALA A 22 7.78 -15.70 14.80
C ALA A 22 8.02 -15.02 16.16
N ARG A 23 7.00 -14.95 17.03
CA ARG A 23 7.07 -14.37 18.39
C ARG A 23 7.54 -12.91 18.42
N TRP A 24 7.20 -12.12 17.40
CA TRP A 24 7.50 -10.69 17.40
C TRP A 24 6.76 -9.96 18.52
N ASP A 25 7.41 -8.97 19.14
CA ASP A 25 6.70 -7.95 19.91
C ASP A 25 5.95 -7.03 18.93
N ILE A 26 4.67 -7.33 18.72
CA ILE A 26 3.79 -6.58 17.83
C ILE A 26 3.69 -5.11 18.26
N SER A 27 3.71 -4.82 19.56
CA SER A 27 3.63 -3.45 20.06
C SER A 27 4.90 -2.67 19.72
N ALA A 28 6.07 -3.30 19.85
CA ALA A 28 7.33 -2.70 19.42
C ALA A 28 7.38 -2.47 17.90
N ALA A 29 6.90 -3.44 17.11
CA ALA A 29 6.80 -3.30 15.65
C ALA A 29 5.90 -2.11 15.26
N VAL A 30 4.75 -1.96 15.90
CA VAL A 30 3.83 -0.83 15.68
C VAL A 30 4.50 0.50 16.04
N ARG A 31 5.14 0.61 17.22
CA ARG A 31 5.88 1.83 17.60
C ARG A 31 6.97 2.18 16.59
N SER A 32 7.68 1.18 16.05
CA SER A 32 8.70 1.40 15.02
C SER A 32 8.11 1.92 13.72
N ILE A 33 6.93 1.43 13.31
CA ILE A 33 6.22 1.93 12.13
C ILE A 33 5.79 3.38 12.36
N GLU A 34 5.18 3.68 13.52
CA GLU A 34 4.72 5.01 13.88
C GLU A 34 5.88 6.02 13.91
N ALA A 35 7.01 5.66 14.53
CA ALA A 35 8.21 6.49 14.57
C ALA A 35 8.73 6.80 13.16
N ALA A 36 8.74 5.81 12.27
CA ALA A 36 9.15 6.00 10.88
C ALA A 36 8.16 6.82 10.02
N THR A 37 6.98 7.18 10.56
CA THR A 37 5.98 8.03 9.89
C THR A 37 5.88 9.44 10.47
N ALA A 38 6.52 9.70 11.61
CA ALA A 38 6.34 10.92 12.40
C ALA A 38 7.16 12.15 11.92
N SER A 39 7.66 12.15 10.68
CA SER A 39 8.59 13.17 10.15
C SER A 39 7.93 14.52 9.84
N GLY A 40 7.28 15.16 10.82
CA GLY A 40 6.61 16.44 10.57
C GLY A 40 6.11 17.28 11.75
N ASN A 41 6.23 16.87 13.02
CA ASN A 41 6.02 17.78 14.16
C ASN A 41 6.47 17.13 15.47
N GLU A 42 7.55 17.64 16.06
CA GLU A 42 8.10 17.17 17.34
C GLU A 42 7.14 17.41 18.52
N ASN A 43 6.17 18.32 18.38
CA ASN A 43 5.23 18.68 19.46
C ASN A 43 4.13 17.62 19.75
N PHE A 44 4.00 16.59 18.92
CA PHE A 44 3.02 15.51 19.13
C PHE A 44 3.63 14.28 19.85
N THR A 45 4.90 14.36 20.27
CA THR A 45 5.72 13.20 20.65
C THR A 45 5.73 12.85 22.15
N SER A 46 5.37 13.75 23.06
CA SER A 46 5.61 13.51 24.49
C SER A 46 4.50 12.80 25.29
N ALA A 47 3.32 12.55 24.71
CA ALA A 47 2.19 11.96 25.46
C ALA A 47 1.55 10.70 24.84
N THR A 48 2.07 10.18 23.72
CA THR A 48 1.41 9.08 22.99
C THR A 48 2.10 7.73 23.23
N THR A 49 1.86 7.17 24.40
CA THR A 49 1.89 5.72 24.65
C THR A 49 1.10 5.03 23.52
N SER A 50 1.75 4.23 22.67
CA SER A 50 1.16 3.41 21.58
C SER A 50 -0.28 3.81 21.20
N ILE A 51 -0.42 4.79 20.30
CA ILE A 51 -1.72 5.29 19.80
C ILE A 51 -2.64 4.14 19.34
N VAL A 52 -2.00 3.12 18.79
CA VAL A 52 -2.62 1.90 18.31
C VAL A 52 -2.66 0.90 19.47
N SER A 53 -3.87 0.52 19.88
CA SER A 53 -4.05 -0.63 20.75
C SER A 53 -3.50 -1.89 20.06
N THR A 54 -3.09 -2.90 20.82
CA THR A 54 -2.66 -4.19 20.24
C THR A 54 -3.71 -4.80 19.31
N HIS A 55 -5.01 -4.56 19.59
CA HIS A 55 -6.13 -4.94 18.73
C HIS A 55 -6.15 -4.22 17.38
N HIS A 56 -5.51 -3.07 17.28
CA HIS A 56 -5.46 -2.21 16.09
C HIS A 56 -4.13 -2.29 15.33
N ALA A 57 -3.18 -3.14 15.76
CA ALA A 57 -1.88 -3.32 15.11
C ALA A 57 -1.96 -3.57 13.59
N LYS A 58 -3.03 -4.24 13.14
CA LYS A 58 -3.32 -4.46 11.71
C LYS A 58 -3.37 -3.16 10.90
N TYR A 59 -3.84 -2.05 11.46
CA TYR A 59 -3.95 -0.78 10.73
C TYR A 59 -2.60 -0.10 10.56
N ALA A 60 -1.72 -0.17 11.56
CA ALA A 60 -0.34 0.31 11.43
C ALA A 60 0.42 -0.52 10.40
N LEU A 61 0.23 -1.84 10.40
CA LEU A 61 0.84 -2.72 9.39
C LEU A 61 0.27 -2.47 7.99
N GLU A 62 -1.05 -2.30 7.86
CA GLU A 62 -1.71 -1.92 6.60
C GLU A 62 -1.17 -0.57 6.08
N SER A 63 -0.99 0.41 6.96
CA SER A 63 -0.35 1.70 6.64
C SER A 63 1.07 1.54 6.12
N TYR A 64 1.89 0.73 6.81
CA TYR A 64 3.25 0.41 6.38
C TYR A 64 3.29 -0.18 4.97
N ILE A 65 2.47 -1.20 4.71
CA ILE A 65 2.37 -1.86 3.41
C ILE A 65 1.88 -0.88 2.35
N SER A 66 0.82 -0.12 2.64
CA SER A 66 0.24 0.86 1.72
C SER A 66 1.27 1.89 1.29
N ARG A 67 2.00 2.49 2.24
CA ARG A 67 3.04 3.48 1.93
C ARG A 67 4.10 2.93 0.97
N LYS A 68 4.53 1.69 1.17
CA LYS A 68 5.54 1.04 0.33
C LYS A 68 5.00 0.64 -1.05
N ILE A 69 3.81 0.05 -1.12
CA ILE A 69 3.24 -0.42 -2.38
C ILE A 69 2.85 0.75 -3.29
N PHE A 70 2.32 1.85 -2.74
CA PHE A 70 1.95 3.07 -3.49
C PHE A 70 3.13 4.03 -3.79
N GLN A 71 4.34 3.76 -3.31
CA GLN A 71 5.48 4.65 -3.57
C GLN A 71 5.71 4.86 -5.08
N GLY A 72 5.69 6.12 -5.53
CA GLY A 72 5.87 6.48 -6.94
C GLY A 72 4.63 6.31 -7.83
N PHE A 73 3.45 6.09 -7.25
CA PHE A 73 2.19 5.91 -8.00
C PHE A 73 1.86 7.11 -8.90
N ASP A 74 2.38 8.30 -8.60
CA ASP A 74 2.27 9.53 -9.38
C ASP A 74 3.11 9.56 -10.67
N HIS A 75 4.02 8.59 -10.87
CA HIS A 75 4.81 8.45 -12.09
C HIS A 75 4.26 7.33 -12.99
N GLU A 76 4.34 7.53 -14.31
CA GLU A 76 3.86 6.58 -15.34
C GLU A 76 4.48 5.17 -15.27
N THR A 77 5.58 5.00 -14.54
CA THR A 77 6.30 3.73 -14.38
C THR A 77 6.74 3.47 -12.94
N PHE A 78 6.15 4.11 -11.93
CA PHE A 78 6.59 4.01 -10.53
C PHE A 78 8.08 4.37 -10.30
N TYR A 79 8.61 5.30 -11.12
CA TYR A 79 10.03 5.63 -11.18
C TYR A 79 10.93 4.38 -11.30
N MET A 80 10.48 3.35 -12.03
CA MET A 80 11.28 2.15 -12.30
C MET A 80 12.25 2.36 -13.46
N ASP A 81 11.90 3.27 -14.37
CA ASP A 81 12.71 3.71 -15.49
C ASP A 81 12.58 5.24 -15.66
N GLY A 82 13.34 5.80 -16.60
CA GLY A 82 13.26 7.21 -16.98
C GLY A 82 12.27 7.47 -18.11
N SER A 83 11.19 6.70 -18.20
CA SER A 83 10.19 6.85 -19.26
C SER A 83 9.48 8.21 -19.15
N LEU A 84 9.20 8.79 -20.32
CA LEU A 84 8.47 10.06 -20.50
C LEU A 84 7.35 9.89 -21.55
N SER A 85 6.78 8.69 -21.66
CA SER A 85 5.81 8.33 -22.70
C SER A 85 4.55 9.19 -22.65
N LEU A 86 4.08 9.54 -21.46
CA LEU A 86 2.94 10.44 -21.26
C LEU A 86 3.23 11.86 -21.77
N LEU A 87 4.47 12.33 -21.70
CA LEU A 87 4.87 13.64 -22.24
C LEU A 87 5.02 13.61 -23.76
N ILE A 88 5.52 12.51 -24.32
CA ILE A 88 5.82 12.38 -25.75
C ILE A 88 4.56 12.10 -26.57
N ASN A 89 3.70 11.18 -26.13
CA ASN A 89 2.48 10.80 -26.84
C ASN A 89 1.36 10.40 -25.85
N PRO A 90 0.68 11.38 -25.23
CA PRO A 90 -0.29 11.13 -24.15
C PRO A 90 -1.48 10.27 -24.61
N ASP A 91 -1.98 10.49 -25.82
CA ASP A 91 -3.13 9.75 -26.35
C ASP A 91 -2.83 8.27 -26.57
N GLN A 92 -1.68 7.97 -27.16
CA GLN A 92 -1.26 6.59 -27.36
C GLN A 92 -0.99 5.91 -26.02
N PHE A 93 -0.26 6.59 -25.12
CA PHE A 93 0.06 6.07 -23.80
C PHE A 93 -1.21 5.71 -23.01
N ARG A 94 -2.23 6.58 -23.01
CA ARG A 94 -3.52 6.29 -22.35
C ARG A 94 -4.21 5.05 -22.92
N ARG A 95 -4.23 4.89 -24.24
CA ARG A 95 -4.80 3.71 -24.90
C ARG A 95 -4.03 2.44 -24.55
N ASP A 96 -2.70 2.53 -24.50
CA ASP A 96 -1.84 1.40 -24.12
C ASP A 96 -2.07 1.00 -22.66
N CYS A 97 -2.19 1.97 -21.75
CA CYS A 97 -2.55 1.72 -20.35
C CYS A 97 -3.90 1.02 -20.22
N PHE A 98 -4.92 1.46 -20.96
CA PHE A 98 -6.24 0.82 -20.92
C PHE A 98 -6.21 -0.60 -21.49
N THR A 99 -5.43 -0.82 -22.54
CA THR A 99 -5.26 -2.13 -23.18
C THR A 99 -4.56 -3.09 -22.21
N GLN A 100 -3.42 -2.68 -21.65
CA GLN A 100 -2.71 -3.43 -20.62
C GLN A 100 -3.59 -3.69 -19.39
N PHE A 101 -4.43 -2.75 -18.97
CA PHE A 101 -5.37 -2.95 -17.87
C PHE A 101 -6.34 -4.10 -18.17
N ARG A 102 -6.93 -4.11 -19.37
CA ARG A 102 -7.87 -5.17 -19.78
C ARG A 102 -7.19 -6.53 -19.83
N ASP A 103 -6.01 -6.60 -20.42
CA ASP A 103 -5.26 -7.85 -20.57
C ASP A 103 -4.83 -8.39 -19.19
N MET A 104 -4.23 -7.54 -18.36
CA MET A 104 -3.75 -7.92 -17.03
C MET A 104 -4.90 -8.30 -16.08
N LYS A 105 -6.10 -7.74 -16.25
CA LYS A 105 -7.26 -8.07 -15.40
C LYS A 105 -7.60 -9.56 -15.49
N ALA A 106 -7.50 -10.15 -16.70
CA ALA A 106 -7.84 -11.55 -16.96
C ALA A 106 -6.71 -12.55 -16.63
N MET A 107 -5.46 -12.11 -16.52
CA MET A 107 -4.30 -12.99 -16.29
C MET A 107 -4.11 -13.34 -14.81
N ASP A 108 -3.76 -14.58 -14.49
CA ASP A 108 -3.25 -14.92 -13.16
C ASP A 108 -1.80 -14.39 -12.98
N PRO A 109 -1.49 -13.66 -11.89
CA PRO A 109 -0.16 -13.07 -11.73
C PRO A 109 0.94 -14.11 -11.48
N VAL A 110 0.61 -15.29 -10.92
CA VAL A 110 1.59 -16.37 -10.70
C VAL A 110 1.91 -17.05 -12.03
N GLU A 111 0.90 -17.33 -12.85
CA GLU A 111 1.08 -17.90 -14.19
C GLU A 111 1.88 -16.95 -15.09
N LEU A 112 1.51 -15.67 -15.14
CA LEU A 112 2.21 -14.66 -15.94
C LEU A 112 3.70 -14.61 -15.59
N LEU A 113 4.04 -14.55 -14.30
CA LEU A 113 5.42 -14.47 -13.84
C LEU A 113 6.18 -15.79 -13.94
N GLY A 114 5.47 -16.91 -14.11
CA GLY A 114 6.06 -18.19 -14.50
C GLY A 114 6.58 -18.20 -15.94
N ILE A 115 5.99 -17.40 -16.83
CA ILE A 115 6.33 -17.34 -18.26
C ILE A 115 7.26 -16.14 -18.55
N LEU A 116 6.91 -14.96 -18.02
CA LEU A 116 7.61 -13.70 -18.25
C LEU A 116 8.04 -13.05 -16.92
N PRO A 117 9.00 -13.66 -16.19
CA PRO A 117 9.39 -13.19 -14.85
C PRO A 117 9.99 -11.76 -14.88
N THR A 118 10.59 -11.34 -15.99
CA THR A 118 11.27 -10.04 -16.09
C THR A 118 10.45 -8.97 -16.82
N CYS A 119 9.14 -9.20 -17.03
CA CYS A 119 8.25 -8.18 -17.59
C CYS A 119 8.13 -6.96 -16.66
N THR A 120 7.53 -5.87 -17.14
CA THR A 120 7.36 -4.62 -16.36
C THR A 120 6.63 -4.86 -15.03
N PHE A 121 5.59 -5.70 -15.04
CA PHE A 121 4.90 -6.13 -13.82
C PHE A 121 5.79 -6.96 -12.89
N GLY A 122 6.63 -7.85 -13.44
CA GLY A 122 7.60 -8.63 -12.64
C GLY A 122 8.63 -7.75 -11.95
N LYS A 123 9.22 -6.80 -12.69
CA LYS A 123 10.14 -5.78 -12.12
C LYS A 123 9.46 -4.96 -11.03
N PHE A 124 8.22 -4.55 -11.24
CA PHE A 124 7.40 -3.89 -10.22
C PHE A 124 7.25 -4.77 -8.98
N CYS A 125 6.84 -6.03 -9.14
CA CYS A 125 6.69 -6.97 -8.03
C CYS A 125 7.98 -7.13 -7.23
N SER A 126 9.12 -7.30 -7.91
CA SER A 126 10.42 -7.44 -7.25
C SER A 126 10.80 -6.19 -6.46
N LYS A 127 10.69 -5.00 -7.06
CA LYS A 127 11.00 -3.72 -6.39
C LYS A 127 10.11 -3.51 -5.16
N LYS A 128 8.81 -3.80 -5.27
CA LYS A 128 7.85 -3.61 -4.19
C LYS A 128 7.97 -4.64 -3.07
N TYR A 129 8.21 -5.91 -3.41
CA TYR A 129 8.46 -6.95 -2.43
C TYR A 129 9.68 -6.59 -1.58
N LEU A 130 10.80 -6.24 -2.20
CA LEU A 130 12.03 -5.88 -1.50
C LEU A 130 11.89 -4.61 -0.65
N ALA A 131 10.96 -3.71 -1.00
CA ALA A 131 10.67 -2.50 -0.24
C ALA A 131 9.79 -2.76 1.00
N ILE A 132 8.94 -3.80 0.97
CA ILE A 132 8.03 -4.21 2.04
C ILE A 132 8.66 -5.25 2.96
N VAL A 133 9.42 -6.20 2.42
CA VAL A 133 9.98 -7.32 3.16
C VAL A 133 11.47 -7.10 3.32
N HIS A 134 11.84 -6.60 4.50
CA HIS A 134 13.23 -6.39 4.88
C HIS A 134 13.95 -7.74 5.10
N PRO A 135 15.26 -7.89 4.82
CA PRO A 135 15.99 -9.14 5.07
C PRO A 135 15.76 -9.72 6.48
N LYS A 136 15.93 -8.89 7.52
CA LYS A 136 15.64 -9.29 8.92
C LYS A 136 14.20 -9.71 9.17
N MET A 137 13.25 -9.13 8.44
CA MET A 137 11.86 -9.56 8.52
C MET A 137 11.74 -10.96 7.92
N GLU A 138 12.24 -11.15 6.71
CA GLU A 138 12.17 -12.44 6.01
C GLU A 138 12.83 -13.58 6.80
N GLU A 139 14.07 -13.37 7.26
CA GLU A 139 14.82 -14.34 8.08
C GLU A 139 14.06 -14.69 9.37
N SER A 140 13.43 -13.71 10.02
CA SER A 140 12.66 -13.98 11.21
C SER A 140 11.33 -14.70 10.95
N LEU A 141 10.69 -14.44 9.79
CA LEU A 141 9.39 -15.04 9.46
C LEU A 141 9.52 -16.45 8.88
N PHE A 142 10.59 -16.72 8.12
CA PHE A 142 10.76 -17.97 7.37
C PHE A 142 12.00 -18.78 7.77
N GLY A 143 12.92 -18.20 8.56
CA GLY A 143 14.17 -18.85 8.96
C GLY A 143 15.27 -18.84 7.90
N GLU A 144 14.99 -18.29 6.70
CA GLU A 144 15.91 -18.24 5.57
C GLU A 144 15.62 -17.03 4.68
N LEU A 145 16.50 -16.78 3.70
CA LEU A 145 16.41 -15.68 2.72
C LEU A 145 16.23 -16.17 1.27
N GLU A 146 15.77 -17.42 1.10
CA GLU A 146 15.65 -18.04 -0.23
C GLU A 146 14.65 -17.28 -1.11
N GLN A 147 13.55 -16.81 -0.52
CA GLN A 147 12.52 -16.05 -1.22
C GLN A 147 13.10 -14.74 -1.77
N ARG A 148 13.87 -14.01 -0.95
CA ARG A 148 14.60 -12.81 -1.33
C ARG A 148 15.64 -13.09 -2.40
N ARG A 149 16.40 -14.18 -2.27
CA ARG A 149 17.43 -14.55 -3.25
C ARG A 149 16.82 -14.79 -4.63
N GLN A 150 15.68 -15.47 -4.70
CA GLN A 150 14.92 -15.63 -5.94
C GLN A 150 14.49 -14.29 -6.53
N VAL A 151 13.90 -13.40 -5.71
CA VAL A 151 13.46 -12.06 -6.16
C VAL A 151 14.63 -11.21 -6.66
N LEU A 152 15.77 -11.24 -5.98
CA LEU A 152 16.99 -10.53 -6.41
C LEU A 152 17.58 -11.09 -7.70
N ALA A 153 17.43 -12.40 -7.94
CA ALA A 153 17.82 -13.05 -9.18
C ALA A 153 16.82 -12.82 -10.33
N GLY A 154 15.77 -12.02 -10.12
CA GLY A 154 14.73 -11.75 -11.10
C GLY A 154 13.68 -12.86 -11.25
N ASN A 155 13.64 -13.80 -10.30
CA ASN A 155 12.64 -14.87 -10.24
C ASN A 155 11.50 -14.51 -9.27
N HIS A 156 10.39 -15.22 -9.39
CA HIS A 156 9.22 -15.03 -8.55
C HIS A 156 8.92 -16.30 -7.74
N PRO A 157 9.01 -16.25 -6.40
CA PRO A 157 8.72 -17.37 -5.53
C PRO A 157 7.30 -17.90 -5.66
N ARG A 158 7.13 -19.22 -5.47
CA ARG A 158 5.82 -19.90 -5.48
C ARG A 158 5.23 -20.13 -4.09
N SER A 159 5.75 -19.44 -3.06
CA SER A 159 5.22 -19.58 -1.71
C SER A 159 3.83 -18.94 -1.58
N GLN A 160 3.04 -19.40 -0.63
CA GLN A 160 1.73 -18.80 -0.31
C GLN A 160 1.88 -17.30 0.02
N PHE A 161 2.92 -16.93 0.77
CA PHE A 161 3.18 -15.55 1.12
C PHE A 161 3.45 -14.67 -0.09
N TYR A 162 4.26 -15.16 -1.03
CA TYR A 162 4.53 -14.42 -2.27
C TYR A 162 3.28 -14.34 -3.15
N GLY A 163 2.46 -15.39 -3.21
CA GLY A 163 1.17 -15.39 -3.92
C GLY A 163 0.19 -14.32 -3.40
N GLU A 164 0.02 -14.23 -2.08
CA GLU A 164 -0.82 -13.18 -1.47
C GLU A 164 -0.26 -11.77 -1.73
N PHE A 165 1.07 -11.61 -1.70
CA PHE A 165 1.73 -10.36 -2.12
C PHE A 165 1.44 -10.03 -3.59
N LEU A 166 1.51 -11.01 -4.50
CA LEU A 166 1.22 -10.82 -5.92
C LEU A 166 -0.23 -10.38 -6.16
N GLY A 167 -1.19 -10.89 -5.37
CA GLY A 167 -2.58 -10.43 -5.41
C GLY A 167 -2.69 -8.92 -5.11
N LEU A 168 -2.03 -8.45 -4.05
CA LEU A 168 -1.94 -7.02 -3.73
C LEU A 168 -1.21 -6.22 -4.82
N ALA A 169 -0.05 -6.71 -5.28
CA ALA A 169 0.73 -6.04 -6.31
C ALA A 169 -0.06 -5.89 -7.62
N LYS A 170 -0.77 -6.93 -8.06
CA LYS A 170 -1.65 -6.90 -9.23
C LYS A 170 -2.77 -5.88 -9.04
N ALA A 171 -3.42 -5.84 -7.87
CA ALA A 171 -4.49 -4.88 -7.60
C ALA A 171 -4.02 -3.42 -7.73
N ILE A 172 -2.80 -3.12 -7.26
CA ILE A 172 -2.18 -1.79 -7.38
C ILE A 172 -1.75 -1.49 -8.81
N TRP A 173 -1.17 -2.47 -9.51
CA TRP A 173 -0.78 -2.35 -10.90
C TRP A 173 -1.97 -2.03 -11.81
N LEU A 174 -3.08 -2.75 -11.64
CA LEU A 174 -4.33 -2.47 -12.36
C LEU A 174 -4.90 -1.08 -12.03
N LEU A 175 -4.83 -0.66 -10.77
CA LEU A 175 -5.28 0.68 -10.37
C LEU A 175 -4.44 1.76 -11.06
N HIS A 176 -3.13 1.56 -11.16
CA HIS A 176 -2.20 2.49 -11.79
C HIS A 176 -2.43 2.58 -13.31
N LEU A 177 -2.52 1.45 -14.00
CA LEU A 177 -2.87 1.41 -15.43
C LEU A 177 -4.21 2.11 -15.69
N LEU A 178 -5.22 1.87 -14.85
CA LEU A 178 -6.51 2.54 -14.99
C LEU A 178 -6.38 4.04 -14.76
N ALA A 179 -5.66 4.48 -13.72
CA ALA A 179 -5.46 5.90 -13.42
C ALA A 179 -4.81 6.65 -14.60
N PHE A 180 -3.76 6.07 -15.19
CA PHE A 180 -3.04 6.65 -16.32
C PHE A 180 -3.74 6.47 -17.67
N SER A 181 -4.84 5.71 -17.75
CA SER A 181 -5.70 5.65 -18.93
C SER A 181 -6.76 6.75 -18.99
N LEU A 182 -7.01 7.45 -17.87
CA LEU A 182 -8.03 8.48 -17.75
C LEU A 182 -7.47 9.87 -18.10
N ASP A 183 -8.35 10.76 -18.55
CA ASP A 183 -8.03 12.17 -18.80
C ASP A 183 -9.09 13.09 -18.17
N PRO A 184 -8.76 13.93 -17.17
CA PRO A 184 -7.46 13.97 -16.49
C PRO A 184 -7.23 12.73 -15.62
N ALA A 185 -5.96 12.36 -15.43
CA ALA A 185 -5.58 11.29 -14.52
C ALA A 185 -6.03 11.61 -13.07
N PRO A 186 -6.49 10.62 -12.28
CA PRO A 186 -6.84 10.82 -10.89
C PRO A 186 -5.67 11.34 -10.05
N CYS A 187 -5.90 12.39 -9.27
CA CYS A 187 -4.90 12.90 -8.34
C CYS A 187 -4.92 12.08 -7.05
N GLN A 188 -3.83 11.39 -6.75
CA GLN A 188 -3.63 10.75 -5.45
C GLN A 188 -3.44 11.79 -4.35
N PHE A 189 -4.05 11.58 -3.19
CA PHE A 189 -3.78 12.36 -1.98
C PHE A 189 -3.70 11.46 -0.75
N GLU A 190 -3.00 11.91 0.28
CA GLU A 190 -2.85 11.20 1.54
C GLU A 190 -3.11 12.15 2.71
N ALA A 191 -3.68 11.63 3.79
CA ALA A 191 -3.89 12.41 5.00
C ALA A 191 -2.58 12.54 5.79
N SER A 192 -2.33 13.73 6.31
CA SER A 192 -1.17 13.97 7.18
C SER A 192 -1.49 13.64 8.63
N ARG A 193 -0.50 13.15 9.38
CA ARG A 193 -0.60 12.98 10.84
C ARG A 193 -0.90 14.33 11.50
N GLY A 194 -1.83 14.33 12.45
CA GLY A 194 -2.30 15.53 13.14
C GLY A 194 -3.37 16.34 12.38
N ALA A 195 -3.64 16.03 11.12
CA ALA A 195 -4.66 16.74 10.34
C ALA A 195 -6.07 16.53 10.90
N GLU A 196 -6.94 17.52 10.69
CA GLU A 196 -8.35 17.39 11.04
C GLU A 196 -9.04 16.34 10.17
N PHE A 197 -9.97 15.61 10.78
CA PHE A 197 -10.76 14.63 10.04
C PHE A 197 -11.82 15.32 9.17
N HIS A 198 -11.71 15.18 7.85
CA HIS A 198 -12.69 15.69 6.91
C HIS A 198 -13.49 14.53 6.27
N PRO A 199 -14.76 14.29 6.66
CA PRO A 199 -15.54 13.14 6.20
C PRO A 199 -15.82 13.14 4.68
N GLN A 200 -15.64 14.27 4.00
CA GLN A 200 -15.75 14.36 2.54
C GLN A 200 -14.56 13.70 1.83
N TYR A 201 -13.36 13.75 2.42
CA TYR A 201 -12.11 13.24 1.82
C TYR A 201 -11.56 12.01 2.53
N MET A 202 -12.02 11.73 3.74
CA MET A 202 -11.45 10.72 4.63
C MET A 202 -12.54 9.78 5.17
N GLU A 203 -12.17 8.52 5.40
CA GLU A 203 -12.97 7.56 6.14
C GLU A 203 -12.11 6.89 7.23
N SER A 204 -12.71 6.69 8.40
CA SER A 204 -12.05 5.99 9.50
C SER A 204 -11.99 4.48 9.23
N VAL A 205 -10.85 3.87 9.51
CA VAL A 205 -10.71 2.40 9.53
C VAL A 205 -11.25 1.77 10.80
N VAL A 206 -11.39 2.55 11.87
CA VAL A 206 -11.99 2.16 13.15
C VAL A 206 -13.49 2.45 13.06
N LYS A 207 -14.31 1.46 13.41
CA LYS A 207 -15.75 1.64 13.53
C LYS A 207 -16.08 2.28 14.87
N PHE A 208 -16.89 3.33 14.85
CA PHE A 208 -17.43 3.96 16.06
C PHE A 208 -18.86 3.49 16.29
N SER A 209 -19.28 3.41 17.55
CA SER A 209 -20.60 2.92 17.97
C SER A 209 -21.75 3.64 17.27
N GLU A 210 -21.61 4.95 17.05
CA GLU A 210 -22.62 5.80 16.39
C GLU A 210 -22.38 5.97 14.88
N GLY A 211 -21.46 5.20 14.29
CA GLY A 211 -21.11 5.28 12.86
C GLY A 211 -20.36 6.56 12.44
N ARG A 212 -20.30 7.58 13.29
CA ARG A 212 -19.53 8.82 13.10
C ARG A 212 -18.39 8.93 14.12
N PRO A 213 -17.22 9.43 13.72
CA PRO A 213 -16.17 9.86 14.64
C PRO A 213 -16.69 10.92 15.63
N PRO A 214 -16.48 10.76 16.95
CA PRO A 214 -16.66 11.83 17.93
C PRO A 214 -15.98 13.14 17.52
N GLY A 215 -16.49 14.27 18.03
CA GLY A 215 -15.84 15.57 17.88
C GLY A 215 -14.42 15.58 18.46
N GLY A 216 -13.53 16.39 17.88
CA GLY A 216 -12.15 16.50 18.35
C GLY A 216 -11.21 15.38 17.90
N GLN A 217 -11.61 14.58 16.90
CA GLN A 217 -10.71 13.58 16.31
C GLN A 217 -9.79 14.17 15.25
N ILE A 218 -8.55 13.70 15.26
CA ILE A 218 -7.52 14.02 14.27
C ILE A 218 -6.93 12.72 13.70
N VAL A 219 -6.24 12.85 12.57
CA VAL A 219 -5.55 11.75 11.92
C VAL A 219 -4.35 11.33 12.74
N GLY A 220 -4.37 10.11 13.29
CA GLY A 220 -3.20 9.52 13.95
C GLY A 220 -2.14 9.08 12.92
N PHE A 221 -2.58 8.43 11.84
CA PHE A 221 -1.75 8.11 10.67
C PHE A 221 -2.65 7.72 9.47
N PRO A 222 -2.14 7.89 8.23
CA PRO A 222 -2.83 7.41 7.04
C PRO A 222 -2.73 5.89 6.91
N VAL A 223 -3.78 5.23 6.41
CA VAL A 223 -3.82 3.77 6.18
C VAL A 223 -3.79 3.44 4.70
N SER A 224 -4.50 4.21 3.86
CA SER A 224 -4.39 4.10 2.41
C SER A 224 -4.73 5.43 1.73
N PRO A 225 -4.15 5.75 0.57
CA PRO A 225 -4.41 7.01 -0.11
C PRO A 225 -5.87 7.12 -0.60
N GLY A 226 -6.27 8.37 -0.84
CA GLY A 226 -7.48 8.74 -1.56
C GLY A 226 -7.17 9.21 -2.98
N PHE A 227 -8.21 9.36 -3.79
CA PHE A 227 -8.10 9.82 -5.17
C PHE A 227 -9.18 10.84 -5.49
N LYS A 228 -8.80 11.95 -6.12
CA LYS A 228 -9.72 12.91 -6.72
C LYS A 228 -9.82 12.62 -8.21
N LEU A 229 -11.02 12.32 -8.70
CA LEU A 229 -11.28 12.05 -10.11
C LEU A 229 -11.54 13.36 -10.87
N GLY A 230 -11.34 13.34 -12.19
CA GLY A 230 -11.54 14.51 -13.06
C GLY A 230 -12.96 15.09 -13.03
N ASN A 231 -13.96 14.28 -12.72
CA ASN A 231 -15.35 14.71 -12.57
C ASN A 231 -15.69 15.28 -11.18
N GLY A 232 -14.68 15.48 -10.31
CA GLY A 232 -14.86 16.00 -8.96
C GLY A 232 -15.24 14.96 -7.90
N LEU A 233 -15.53 13.71 -8.28
CA LEU A 233 -15.77 12.64 -7.31
C LEU A 233 -14.49 12.31 -6.53
N VAL A 234 -14.67 11.95 -5.26
CA VAL A 234 -13.57 11.63 -4.34
C VAL A 234 -13.69 10.19 -3.87
N ILE A 235 -12.64 9.42 -4.09
CA ILE A 235 -12.40 8.16 -3.38
C ILE A 235 -11.65 8.51 -2.10
N LYS A 236 -12.30 8.29 -0.96
CA LYS A 236 -11.78 8.72 0.35
C LYS A 236 -10.47 8.01 0.72
N ALA A 237 -9.55 8.78 1.29
CA ALA A 237 -8.39 8.25 1.98
C ALA A 237 -8.85 7.52 3.26
N ARG A 238 -8.20 6.40 3.58
CA ARG A 238 -8.47 5.67 4.82
C ARG A 238 -7.50 6.14 5.88
N VAL A 239 -8.01 6.48 7.05
CA VAL A 239 -7.22 7.02 8.16
C VAL A 239 -7.52 6.31 9.47
N TYR A 240 -6.51 6.20 10.32
CA TYR A 240 -6.70 5.85 11.71
C TYR A 240 -6.87 7.13 12.53
N LEU A 241 -7.94 7.22 13.30
CA LEU A 241 -8.29 8.42 14.06
C LEU A 241 -7.94 8.28 15.53
N VAL A 242 -7.60 9.42 16.13
CA VAL A 242 -7.25 9.56 17.54
C VAL A 242 -7.93 10.79 18.11
N SER A 243 -8.19 10.79 19.41
CA SER A 243 -8.63 12.00 20.09
C SER A 243 -7.50 13.03 20.12
N ARG A 244 -7.82 14.30 19.83
CA ARG A 244 -6.94 15.43 20.10
C ARG A 244 -6.79 15.54 21.61
N THR A 245 -5.62 15.19 22.13
CA THR A 245 -5.22 15.42 23.53
C THR A 245 -4.84 16.86 23.75
#